data_AF-A0A2M7N0A4-F1
#
_entry.id   AF-A0A2M7N0A4-F1
#
_cell.length_a   1.000
_cell.length_b   1.000
_cell.length_c   1.000
_cell.angle_alpha   90.00
_cell.angle_beta   90.00
_cell.angle_gamma   90.00
#
_symmetry.space_group_name_H-M   'P 1'
#
loop_
_entity.id
_entity.type
_entity.pdbx_description
1 polymer ?
#
loop_
_entity_poly.entity_id
_entity_poly.type
_entity_poly.pdbx_seq_one_letter_code
_entity_poly.pdbx_strand_id
1 'polypeptide(L)'
;EPKNFGKNINSIDDECSPFYDSKTQTLYFSSEWFDNLGNTDIFSVQGDIESMKYPQNLGFPLNSCNYDVYYNISSNRDYAYFSSNRTLDKTASTAGCCNDIFQISLPKEKKDSVSEKKIETKLKQKSVELIPISLYFHNDEPNPKTWDTTTNLNYATTAELYINMRDEYQNIWSQNLKDEKKNIALSEIENFFIDSVEKNFDKLIKFTQLMEQLLKKGQNVEITIKGYASPLNSNAYNVNLSKRRIQSLVNFFNEYKDGVFIPYINGNSSNGSKLIITREAFGEEMVVKGVSDNLYDVRNSVYSPAAACERKIAVIAVSFSK
;
A
#
# COMPACT_ATOMS: atom_id res chain seq x y z
N GLU A 1 -34.78 -18.69 -18.85
CA GLU A 1 -35.22 -17.54 -19.68
C GLU A 1 -34.07 -16.65 -20.09
N PRO A 2 -34.03 -16.19 -21.36
CA PRO A 2 -33.07 -15.18 -21.82
C PRO A 2 -33.28 -13.84 -21.08
N LYS A 3 -32.18 -13.15 -20.75
CA LYS A 3 -32.19 -11.84 -20.06
C LYS A 3 -31.54 -10.78 -20.94
N ASN A 4 -32.24 -9.66 -21.14
CA ASN A 4 -31.71 -8.48 -21.82
C ASN A 4 -30.61 -7.82 -20.95
N PHE A 5 -29.47 -7.46 -21.55
CA PHE A 5 -28.30 -6.89 -20.86
C PHE A 5 -28.45 -5.40 -20.47
N GLY A 6 -29.61 -4.81 -20.75
CA GLY A 6 -29.96 -3.45 -20.35
C GLY A 6 -29.35 -2.37 -21.25
N LYS A 7 -29.78 -1.13 -21.01
CA LYS A 7 -29.51 0.06 -21.83
C LYS A 7 -28.04 0.51 -21.91
N ASN A 8 -27.16 -0.11 -21.12
CA ASN A 8 -25.72 0.20 -21.18
C ASN A 8 -25.02 -0.56 -22.31
N ILE A 9 -25.60 -1.67 -22.75
CA ILE A 9 -25.09 -2.52 -23.83
C ILE A 9 -26.03 -2.45 -25.03
N ASN A 10 -27.33 -2.69 -24.80
CA ASN A 10 -28.33 -2.67 -25.86
C ASN A 10 -28.75 -1.22 -26.16
N SER A 11 -28.65 -0.84 -27.42
CA SER A 11 -29.01 0.48 -27.93
C SER A 11 -30.33 0.45 -28.70
N ILE A 12 -30.60 1.52 -29.44
CA ILE A 12 -31.75 1.58 -30.38
C ILE A 12 -31.40 0.99 -31.76
N ASP A 13 -30.11 0.89 -32.08
CA ASP A 13 -29.61 0.26 -33.30
C ASP A 13 -29.12 -1.17 -32.99
N ASP A 14 -28.46 -1.82 -33.96
CA ASP A 14 -28.13 -3.23 -33.87
C ASP A 14 -26.85 -3.50 -33.04
N GLU A 15 -26.99 -4.36 -32.02
CA GLU A 15 -25.88 -5.06 -31.37
C GLU A 15 -25.82 -6.52 -31.83
N CYS A 16 -24.65 -6.96 -32.29
CA CYS A 16 -24.51 -8.31 -32.82
C CYS A 16 -23.16 -8.96 -32.46
N SER A 17 -23.08 -10.25 -32.74
CA SER A 17 -21.85 -11.06 -32.63
C SER A 17 -21.15 -11.03 -31.25
N PRO A 18 -21.85 -11.30 -30.14
CA PRO A 18 -21.25 -11.26 -28.82
C PRO A 18 -20.22 -12.39 -28.62
N PHE A 19 -19.11 -12.04 -27.97
CA PHE A 19 -18.07 -12.95 -27.52
C PHE A 19 -17.62 -12.58 -26.10
N TYR A 20 -17.66 -13.53 -25.17
CA TYR A 20 -17.27 -13.29 -23.79
C TYR A 20 -15.94 -13.97 -23.44
N ASP A 21 -14.91 -13.19 -23.12
CA ASP A 21 -13.64 -13.67 -22.61
C ASP A 21 -13.72 -13.85 -21.08
N SER A 22 -14.00 -15.08 -20.65
CA SER A 22 -14.07 -15.44 -19.23
C SER A 22 -12.77 -15.21 -18.45
N LYS A 23 -11.61 -15.20 -19.12
CA LYS A 23 -10.30 -15.00 -18.46
C LYS A 23 -10.11 -13.55 -18.03
N THR A 24 -10.59 -12.60 -18.83
CA THR A 24 -10.48 -11.17 -18.57
C THR A 24 -11.77 -10.54 -18.06
N GLN A 25 -12.85 -11.32 -18.02
CA GLN A 25 -14.22 -10.88 -17.73
C GLN A 25 -14.65 -9.71 -18.64
N THR A 26 -14.41 -9.89 -19.94
CA THR A 26 -14.68 -8.87 -20.96
C THR A 26 -15.68 -9.38 -21.98
N LEU A 27 -16.78 -8.65 -22.16
CA LEU A 27 -17.72 -8.86 -23.26
C LEU A 27 -17.27 -8.03 -24.46
N TYR A 28 -17.13 -8.68 -25.60
CA TYR A 28 -16.94 -8.07 -26.91
C TYR A 28 -18.23 -8.21 -27.71
N PHE A 29 -18.60 -7.17 -28.45
CA PHE A 29 -19.78 -7.17 -29.32
C PHE A 29 -19.61 -6.10 -30.38
N SER A 30 -20.35 -6.17 -31.48
CA SER A 30 -20.35 -5.14 -32.50
C SER A 30 -21.62 -4.30 -32.41
N SER A 31 -21.51 -2.98 -32.64
CA SER A 31 -22.63 -2.05 -32.55
C SER A 31 -22.57 -0.95 -33.60
N GLU A 32 -23.73 -0.48 -34.03
CA GLU A 32 -23.93 0.66 -34.95
C GLU A 32 -24.14 1.99 -34.21
N TRP A 33 -24.33 1.97 -32.89
CA TRP A 33 -24.82 3.13 -32.14
C TRP A 33 -23.75 3.98 -31.44
N PHE A 34 -22.74 3.35 -30.85
CA PHE A 34 -21.75 4.06 -30.03
C PHE A 34 -20.79 4.90 -30.89
N ASP A 35 -19.82 5.58 -30.27
CA ASP A 35 -18.82 6.38 -30.98
C ASP A 35 -17.97 5.49 -31.91
N ASN A 36 -18.43 5.35 -33.15
CA ASN A 36 -17.91 4.46 -34.19
C ASN A 36 -16.89 5.16 -35.09
N LEU A 37 -15.97 4.38 -35.65
CA LEU A 37 -15.06 4.75 -36.73
C LEU A 37 -15.68 4.46 -38.11
N GLY A 38 -16.52 3.43 -38.20
CA GLY A 38 -17.21 2.99 -39.42
C GLY A 38 -18.71 2.81 -39.24
N ASN A 39 -19.30 1.96 -40.08
CA ASN A 39 -20.73 1.65 -40.00
C ASN A 39 -21.04 0.80 -38.76
N THR A 40 -20.21 -0.20 -38.51
CA THR A 40 -20.38 -1.12 -37.39
C THR A 40 -19.02 -1.47 -36.85
N ASP A 41 -18.82 -1.23 -35.56
CA ASP A 41 -17.52 -1.37 -34.91
C ASP A 41 -17.59 -2.37 -33.77
N ILE A 42 -16.45 -2.99 -33.48
CA ILE A 42 -16.28 -3.90 -32.34
C ILE A 42 -15.99 -3.09 -31.07
N PHE A 43 -16.77 -3.33 -30.04
CA PHE A 43 -16.66 -2.77 -28.70
C PHE A 43 -16.23 -3.81 -27.67
N SER A 44 -15.70 -3.33 -26.55
CA SER A 44 -15.42 -4.13 -25.37
C SER A 44 -15.96 -3.48 -24.10
N VAL A 45 -16.44 -4.32 -23.17
CA VAL A 45 -16.91 -3.92 -21.85
C VAL A 45 -16.36 -4.89 -20.81
N GLN A 46 -15.62 -4.36 -19.84
CA GLN A 46 -15.09 -5.13 -18.72
C GLN A 46 -15.99 -5.02 -17.49
N GLY A 47 -16.27 -6.16 -16.85
CA GLY A 47 -16.99 -6.22 -15.58
C GLY A 47 -17.93 -7.42 -15.47
N ASP A 48 -18.55 -7.56 -14.30
CA ASP A 48 -19.65 -8.49 -14.11
C ASP A 48 -20.89 -7.99 -14.85
N ILE A 49 -21.78 -8.90 -15.27
CA ILE A 49 -23.01 -8.64 -16.02
C ILE A 49 -23.86 -7.54 -15.35
N GLU A 50 -23.77 -7.40 -14.03
CA GLU A 50 -24.52 -6.41 -13.24
C GLU A 50 -23.80 -5.06 -13.08
N SER A 51 -22.49 -4.99 -13.35
CA SER A 51 -21.65 -3.80 -13.13
C SER A 51 -20.88 -3.37 -14.38
N MET A 52 -21.37 -3.74 -15.57
CA MET A 52 -20.73 -3.45 -16.84
C MET A 52 -20.53 -1.94 -17.04
N LYS A 53 -19.28 -1.55 -17.32
CA LYS A 53 -18.89 -0.17 -17.64
C LYS A 53 -19.41 0.24 -19.03
N TYR A 54 -19.23 1.52 -19.37
CA TYR A 54 -19.56 2.03 -20.70
C TYR A 54 -18.71 1.33 -21.80
N PRO A 55 -19.30 0.95 -22.95
CA PRO A 55 -18.58 0.31 -24.05
C PRO A 55 -17.41 1.13 -24.60
N GLN A 56 -16.29 0.45 -24.84
CA GLN A 56 -15.08 1.03 -25.41
C GLN A 56 -14.84 0.47 -26.81
N ASN A 57 -14.81 1.37 -27.79
CA ASN A 57 -14.46 1.05 -29.18
C ASN A 57 -13.01 0.52 -29.24
N LEU A 58 -12.77 -0.60 -29.93
CA LEU A 58 -11.44 -1.21 -30.02
C LEU A 58 -10.45 -0.48 -30.94
N GLY A 59 -10.94 0.47 -31.74
CA GLY A 59 -10.15 1.35 -32.58
C GLY A 59 -9.39 0.64 -33.70
N PHE A 60 -8.65 1.41 -34.50
CA PHE A 60 -7.79 0.88 -35.56
C PHE A 60 -6.56 0.14 -34.95
N PRO A 61 -6.12 -1.03 -35.48
CA PRO A 61 -6.52 -1.64 -36.75
C PRO A 61 -7.69 -2.62 -36.66
N LEU A 62 -8.26 -2.83 -35.48
CA LEU A 62 -9.36 -3.79 -35.29
C LEU A 62 -10.64 -3.29 -35.95
N ASN A 63 -11.00 -2.03 -35.69
CA ASN A 63 -12.06 -1.33 -36.39
C ASN A 63 -11.50 -0.51 -37.55
N SER A 64 -12.34 -0.31 -38.55
CA SER A 64 -12.10 0.42 -39.79
C SER A 64 -13.29 1.34 -40.06
N CYS A 65 -13.29 2.04 -41.19
CA CYS A 65 -14.45 2.81 -41.62
C CYS A 65 -15.59 1.93 -42.21
N ASN A 66 -15.52 0.60 -42.11
CA ASN A 66 -16.43 -0.33 -42.77
C ASN A 66 -17.31 -1.11 -41.76
N TYR A 67 -17.68 -2.34 -42.09
CA TYR A 67 -18.54 -3.21 -41.27
C TYR A 67 -17.70 -4.28 -40.56
N ASP A 68 -17.43 -4.11 -39.26
CA ASP A 68 -16.52 -4.94 -38.47
C ASP A 68 -17.27 -5.74 -37.39
N VAL A 69 -17.29 -7.07 -37.54
CA VAL A 69 -18.15 -7.99 -36.76
C VAL A 69 -17.47 -9.31 -36.41
N TYR A 70 -18.09 -10.13 -35.55
CA TYR A 70 -17.66 -11.49 -35.20
C TYR A 70 -16.27 -11.59 -34.57
N TYR A 71 -15.96 -10.68 -33.64
CA TYR A 71 -14.71 -10.73 -32.89
C TYR A 71 -14.59 -12.01 -32.06
N ASN A 72 -13.43 -12.67 -32.15
CA ASN A 72 -13.08 -13.83 -31.33
C ASN A 72 -11.57 -13.87 -31.07
N ILE A 73 -11.14 -14.56 -30.02
CA ILE A 73 -9.72 -14.65 -29.62
C ILE A 73 -9.26 -16.10 -29.71
N SER A 74 -8.06 -16.33 -30.26
CA SER A 74 -7.46 -17.66 -30.31
C SER A 74 -7.21 -18.24 -28.92
N SER A 75 -7.26 -19.56 -28.77
CA SER A 75 -7.04 -20.23 -27.47
C SER A 75 -5.70 -19.87 -26.80
N ASN A 76 -4.64 -19.63 -27.59
CA ASN A 76 -3.32 -19.17 -27.12
C ASN A 76 -3.23 -17.64 -26.92
N ARG A 77 -4.27 -16.88 -27.27
CA ARG A 77 -4.37 -15.42 -27.22
C ARG A 77 -3.26 -14.68 -27.97
N ASP A 78 -2.65 -15.34 -28.94
CA ASP A 78 -1.67 -14.70 -29.84
C ASP A 78 -2.39 -13.88 -30.92
N TYR A 79 -3.65 -14.21 -31.22
CA TYR A 79 -4.41 -13.61 -32.31
C TYR A 79 -5.86 -13.35 -31.93
N ALA A 80 -6.43 -12.33 -32.57
CA ALA A 80 -7.88 -12.16 -32.67
C ALA A 80 -8.31 -12.31 -34.13
N TYR A 81 -9.52 -12.82 -34.30
CA TYR A 81 -10.18 -13.01 -35.58
C TYR A 81 -11.45 -12.17 -35.61
N PHE A 82 -11.80 -11.63 -36.77
CA PHE A 82 -13.02 -10.89 -36.99
C PHE A 82 -13.36 -10.92 -38.49
N SER A 83 -14.60 -10.59 -38.82
CA SER A 83 -15.06 -10.47 -40.20
C SER A 83 -15.24 -9.00 -40.57
N SER A 84 -14.86 -8.65 -41.80
CA SER A 84 -14.97 -7.28 -42.29
C SER A 84 -15.14 -7.23 -43.80
N ASN A 85 -15.88 -6.26 -44.32
CA ASN A 85 -15.90 -5.93 -45.74
C ASN A 85 -14.84 -4.88 -46.12
N ARG A 86 -13.83 -4.67 -45.26
CA ARG A 86 -12.68 -3.81 -45.60
C ARG A 86 -11.93 -4.35 -46.82
N THR A 87 -11.51 -3.43 -47.69
CA THR A 87 -10.63 -3.74 -48.81
C THR A 87 -9.17 -3.66 -48.40
N LEU A 88 -8.35 -4.63 -48.83
CA LEU A 88 -6.90 -4.57 -48.73
C LEU A 88 -6.25 -3.81 -49.90
N ASP A 89 -7.03 -3.55 -50.95
CA ASP A 89 -6.59 -2.74 -52.08
C ASP A 89 -6.62 -1.27 -51.70
N LYS A 90 -5.44 -0.68 -51.54
CA LYS A 90 -5.26 0.73 -51.19
C LYS A 90 -5.78 1.71 -52.26
N THR A 91 -6.09 1.21 -53.46
CA THR A 91 -6.62 2.00 -54.57
C THR A 91 -8.14 1.93 -54.68
N ALA A 92 -8.79 1.05 -53.93
CA ALA A 92 -10.24 0.92 -53.91
C ALA A 92 -10.89 2.08 -53.14
N SER A 93 -11.87 2.73 -53.78
CA SER A 93 -12.64 3.84 -53.21
C SER A 93 -13.89 3.40 -52.45
N THR A 94 -14.19 2.10 -52.42
CA THR A 94 -15.39 1.53 -51.80
C THR A 94 -15.05 0.28 -51.00
N ALA A 95 -15.85 0.00 -49.97
CA ALA A 95 -15.82 -1.27 -49.25
C ALA A 95 -16.08 -2.45 -50.21
N GLY A 96 -15.61 -3.65 -49.84
CA GLY A 96 -15.92 -4.89 -50.54
C GLY A 96 -17.41 -5.22 -50.46
N CYS A 97 -17.91 -6.01 -51.42
CA CYS A 97 -19.31 -6.43 -51.42
C CYS A 97 -19.65 -7.46 -50.34
N CYS A 98 -18.64 -8.15 -49.79
CA CYS A 98 -18.78 -9.26 -48.85
C CYS A 98 -17.78 -9.12 -47.71
N ASN A 99 -18.08 -9.78 -46.58
CA ASN A 99 -17.16 -9.87 -45.46
C ASN A 99 -16.13 -10.99 -45.70
N ASP A 100 -14.85 -10.66 -45.55
CA ASP A 100 -13.74 -11.61 -45.44
C ASP A 100 -13.35 -11.80 -43.97
N ILE A 101 -12.59 -12.86 -43.67
CA ILE A 101 -12.06 -13.13 -42.32
C ILE A 101 -10.66 -12.55 -42.19
N PHE A 102 -10.45 -11.74 -41.16
CA PHE A 102 -9.20 -11.11 -40.83
C PHE A 102 -8.62 -11.65 -39.53
N GLN A 103 -7.30 -11.62 -39.44
CA GLN A 103 -6.56 -11.94 -38.24
C GLN A 103 -5.68 -10.75 -37.86
N ILE A 104 -5.63 -10.41 -36.57
CA ILE A 104 -4.66 -9.48 -36.02
C ILE A 104 -3.87 -10.15 -34.91
N SER A 105 -2.55 -9.91 -34.89
CA SER A 105 -1.72 -10.27 -33.75
C SER A 105 -2.15 -9.43 -32.57
N LEU A 106 -2.66 -10.07 -31.52
CA LEU A 106 -2.88 -9.36 -30.27
C LEU A 106 -1.53 -8.97 -29.70
N PRO A 107 -1.40 -7.78 -29.08
CA PRO A 107 -0.23 -7.50 -28.29
C PRO A 107 -0.13 -8.62 -27.26
N LYS A 108 0.89 -9.47 -27.39
CA LYS A 108 1.31 -10.29 -26.26
C LYS A 108 1.46 -9.28 -25.14
N GLU A 109 0.85 -9.54 -23.99
CA GLU A 109 1.30 -8.90 -22.77
C GLU A 109 2.81 -9.16 -22.77
N LYS A 110 3.58 -8.14 -23.18
CA LYS A 110 4.94 -8.03 -22.71
C LYS A 110 4.67 -8.01 -21.22
N LYS A 111 4.97 -9.11 -20.53
CA LYS A 111 5.41 -8.99 -19.14
C LYS A 111 6.47 -7.93 -19.26
N ASP A 112 6.12 -6.68 -18.95
CA ASP A 112 7.06 -5.59 -19.01
C ASP A 112 8.11 -5.96 -17.99
N SER A 113 9.15 -6.63 -18.48
CA SER A 113 10.35 -6.92 -17.76
C SER A 113 11.13 -5.62 -17.67
N VAL A 114 10.56 -4.62 -16.98
CA VAL A 114 11.28 -4.15 -15.81
C VAL A 114 11.49 -5.43 -15.02
N SER A 115 12.66 -6.06 -15.19
CA SER A 115 12.89 -7.41 -14.69
C SER A 115 12.30 -7.53 -13.30
N GLU A 116 11.54 -8.59 -12.98
CA GLU A 116 10.95 -8.73 -11.63
C GLU A 116 12.01 -8.47 -10.55
N LYS A 117 13.26 -8.83 -10.87
CA LYS A 117 14.49 -8.47 -10.17
C LYS A 117 14.70 -6.96 -10.00
N LYS A 118 14.59 -6.11 -11.04
CA LYS A 118 14.67 -4.63 -10.95
C LYS A 118 13.53 -4.03 -10.13
N ILE A 119 12.31 -4.55 -10.20
CA ILE A 119 11.20 -4.10 -9.34
C ILE A 119 11.50 -4.48 -7.88
N GLU A 120 11.87 -5.74 -7.64
CA GLU A 120 12.25 -6.24 -6.31
C GLU A 120 13.42 -5.43 -5.71
N THR A 121 14.47 -5.15 -6.49
CA THR A 121 15.58 -4.30 -6.08
C THR A 121 15.10 -2.91 -5.68
N LYS A 122 14.20 -2.28 -6.46
CA LYS A 122 13.67 -0.95 -6.14
C LYS A 122 12.81 -0.96 -4.87
N LEU A 123 12.03 -2.02 -4.65
CA LEU A 123 11.26 -2.20 -3.41
C LEU A 123 12.16 -2.36 -2.19
N LYS A 124 13.20 -3.20 -2.30
CA LYS A 124 14.22 -3.38 -1.25
C LYS A 124 14.93 -2.06 -0.94
N GLN A 125 15.39 -1.36 -1.97
CA GLN A 125 16.05 -0.06 -1.82
C GLN A 125 15.16 0.95 -1.09
N LYS A 126 13.90 1.13 -1.53
CA LYS A 126 12.94 2.01 -0.86
C LYS A 126 12.68 1.62 0.58
N SER A 127 12.66 0.31 0.88
CA SER A 127 12.45 -0.18 2.25
C SER A 127 13.63 0.18 3.15
N VAL A 128 14.87 0.09 2.63
CA VAL A 128 16.10 0.50 3.33
C VAL A 128 16.14 2.02 3.53
N GLU A 129 15.73 2.82 2.54
CA GLU A 129 15.69 4.29 2.63
C GLU A 129 14.74 4.83 3.70
N LEU A 130 13.75 4.03 4.14
CA LEU A 130 12.83 4.41 5.21
C LEU A 130 13.44 4.22 6.61
N ILE A 131 14.50 3.44 6.75
CA ILE A 131 15.16 3.11 8.02
C ILE A 131 16.25 4.15 8.34
N PRO A 132 16.39 4.58 9.61
CA PRO A 132 15.64 4.13 10.79
C PRO A 132 14.23 4.73 10.87
N ILE A 133 13.31 3.93 11.44
CA ILE A 133 11.94 4.35 11.75
C ILE A 133 11.81 4.42 13.27
N SER A 134 11.78 5.64 13.83
CA SER A 134 11.63 5.86 15.28
C SER A 134 10.17 5.99 15.66
N LEU A 135 9.70 5.15 16.56
CA LEU A 135 8.31 5.03 16.98
C LEU A 135 8.17 5.50 18.42
N TYR A 136 7.44 6.59 18.63
CA TYR A 136 7.43 7.34 19.89
C TYR A 136 6.21 7.03 20.75
N PHE A 137 6.37 7.19 22.06
CA PHE A 137 5.34 6.92 23.05
C PHE A 137 5.27 8.03 24.09
N HIS A 138 4.08 8.22 24.65
CA HIS A 138 3.94 8.97 25.89
C HIS A 138 4.69 8.29 27.05
N ASN A 139 4.85 9.01 28.16
CA ASN A 139 5.43 8.48 29.38
C ASN A 139 4.78 7.16 29.79
N ASP A 140 5.61 6.17 30.14
CA ASP A 140 5.16 4.90 30.72
C ASP A 140 4.14 4.09 29.88
N GLU A 141 3.96 4.43 28.61
CA GLU A 141 3.06 3.72 27.69
C GLU A 141 3.82 2.74 26.77
N PRO A 142 3.19 1.62 26.36
CA PRO A 142 1.81 1.22 26.66
C PRO A 142 1.66 0.51 28.00
N ASN A 143 0.46 0.66 28.59
CA ASN A 143 0.05 0.08 29.88
C ASN A 143 0.99 0.56 31.01
N PRO A 144 0.66 1.67 31.67
CA PRO A 144 1.52 2.24 32.70
C PRO A 144 1.52 1.40 33.97
N LYS A 145 2.60 1.51 34.74
CA LYS A 145 2.76 0.92 36.09
C LYS A 145 2.59 -0.61 36.16
N THR A 146 3.04 -1.33 35.14
CA THR A 146 3.07 -2.81 35.15
C THR A 146 4.46 -3.36 34.85
N TRP A 147 4.73 -4.57 35.36
CA TRP A 147 5.93 -5.35 35.06
C TRP A 147 5.76 -6.26 33.84
N ASP A 148 4.57 -6.30 33.23
CA ASP A 148 4.28 -7.12 32.06
C ASP A 148 5.24 -6.80 30.91
N THR A 149 5.57 -7.80 30.09
CA THR A 149 6.42 -7.62 28.90
C THR A 149 5.62 -7.56 27.61
N THR A 150 4.29 -7.69 27.69
CA THR A 150 3.36 -7.71 26.56
C THR A 150 2.25 -6.69 26.75
N THR A 151 1.55 -6.39 25.66
CA THR A 151 0.37 -5.53 25.63
C THR A 151 -0.61 -6.09 24.59
N ASN A 152 -1.90 -5.77 24.75
CA ASN A 152 -2.94 -6.03 23.75
C ASN A 152 -3.16 -4.85 22.80
N LEU A 153 -2.51 -3.71 23.04
CA LEU A 153 -2.61 -2.55 22.15
C LEU A 153 -1.70 -2.75 20.95
N ASN A 154 -2.14 -2.29 19.78
CA ASN A 154 -1.29 -2.14 18.61
C ASN A 154 -0.64 -0.75 18.58
N TYR A 155 0.47 -0.62 17.84
CA TYR A 155 1.21 0.64 17.78
C TYR A 155 0.40 1.80 17.18
N ALA A 156 -0.44 1.55 16.18
CA ALA A 156 -1.25 2.61 15.55
C ALA A 156 -2.18 3.28 16.58
N THR A 157 -2.85 2.49 17.43
CA THR A 157 -3.66 3.00 18.53
C THR A 157 -2.83 3.83 19.51
N THR A 158 -1.64 3.35 19.90
CA THR A 158 -0.77 4.10 20.82
C THR A 158 -0.25 5.39 20.21
N ALA A 159 0.02 5.41 18.91
CA ALA A 159 0.49 6.58 18.18
C ALA A 159 -0.61 7.63 18.05
N GLU A 160 -1.83 7.22 17.69
CA GLU A 160 -2.99 8.12 17.60
C GLU A 160 -3.29 8.78 18.95
N LEU A 161 -3.36 7.99 20.02
CA LEU A 161 -3.53 8.52 21.38
C LEU A 161 -2.43 9.53 21.73
N TYR A 162 -1.18 9.24 21.38
CA TYR A 162 -0.07 10.14 21.67
C TYR A 162 -0.13 11.43 20.84
N ILE A 163 -0.43 11.35 19.54
CA ILE A 163 -0.60 12.51 18.66
C ILE A 163 -1.70 13.45 19.18
N ASN A 164 -2.79 12.88 19.72
CA ASN A 164 -3.88 13.66 20.33
C ASN A 164 -3.46 14.39 21.63
N MET A 165 -2.30 14.10 22.20
CA MET A 165 -1.74 14.82 23.35
C MET A 165 -0.95 16.07 22.96
N ARG A 166 -0.84 16.42 21.67
CA ARG A 166 -0.02 17.57 21.21
C ARG A 166 -0.35 18.86 21.95
N ASP A 167 -1.63 19.19 22.07
CA ASP A 167 -2.08 20.42 22.74
C ASP A 167 -1.72 20.40 24.23
N GLU A 168 -1.82 19.25 24.89
CA GLU A 168 -1.39 19.07 26.28
C GLU A 168 0.11 19.32 26.44
N TYR A 169 0.92 18.76 25.53
CA TYR A 169 2.37 18.97 25.49
C TYR A 169 2.72 20.44 25.28
N GLN A 170 2.04 21.13 24.36
CA GLN A 170 2.22 22.56 24.13
C GLN A 170 1.87 23.39 25.37
N ASN A 171 0.75 23.09 26.02
CA ASN A 171 0.29 23.80 27.21
C ASN A 171 1.26 23.64 28.39
N ILE A 172 1.75 22.42 28.64
CA ILE A 172 2.65 22.15 29.78
C ILE A 172 4.07 22.65 29.48
N TRP A 173 4.61 22.40 28.28
CA TRP A 173 5.97 22.82 27.93
C TRP A 173 6.12 24.34 27.95
N SER A 174 5.11 25.05 27.45
CA SER A 174 5.09 26.52 27.41
C SER A 174 4.64 27.19 28.71
N GLN A 175 4.34 26.41 29.75
CA GLN A 175 3.86 26.93 31.03
C GLN A 175 4.87 27.93 31.63
N ASN A 176 4.35 29.08 32.09
CA ASN A 176 5.11 30.20 32.66
C ASN A 176 6.08 30.90 31.71
N LEU A 177 6.09 30.56 30.41
CA LEU A 177 6.78 31.33 29.37
C LEU A 177 5.88 32.44 28.84
N LYS A 178 6.50 33.53 28.37
CA LYS A 178 5.81 34.69 27.78
C LYS A 178 6.43 35.05 26.44
N ASP A 179 5.64 35.75 25.63
CA ASP A 179 6.07 36.39 24.39
C ASP A 179 6.81 35.43 23.46
N GLU A 180 7.97 35.84 22.93
CA GLU A 180 8.80 35.07 22.01
C GLU A 180 9.18 33.69 22.57
N LYS A 181 9.52 33.58 23.86
CA LYS A 181 9.89 32.30 24.48
C LYS A 181 8.73 31.31 24.49
N LYS A 182 7.49 31.79 24.66
CA LYS A 182 6.30 30.95 24.59
C LYS A 182 6.11 30.43 23.16
N ASN A 183 6.23 31.30 22.16
CA ASN A 183 6.06 30.94 20.75
C ASN A 183 7.12 29.94 20.27
N ILE A 184 8.36 30.07 20.74
CA ILE A 184 9.43 29.10 20.49
C ILE A 184 9.06 27.74 21.08
N ALA A 185 8.66 27.68 22.36
CA ALA A 185 8.28 26.42 23.01
C ALA A 185 7.09 25.73 22.32
N LEU A 186 6.08 26.50 21.88
CA LEU A 186 4.96 25.95 21.10
C LEU A 186 5.44 25.33 19.78
N SER A 187 6.30 26.05 19.06
CA SER A 187 6.88 25.58 17.79
C SER A 187 7.75 24.34 17.96
N GLU A 188 8.53 24.25 19.05
CA GLU A 188 9.36 23.07 19.33
C GLU A 188 8.53 21.80 19.47
N ILE A 189 7.41 21.88 20.19
CA ILE A 189 6.49 20.75 20.36
C ILE A 189 5.80 20.43 19.04
N GLU A 190 5.30 21.45 18.34
CA GLU A 190 4.64 21.27 17.04
C GLU A 190 5.56 20.53 16.06
N ASN A 191 6.79 21.00 15.91
CA ASN A 191 7.79 20.41 15.04
C ASN A 191 8.14 18.98 15.49
N PHE A 192 8.24 18.72 16.80
CA PHE A 192 8.47 17.35 17.28
C PHE A 192 7.34 16.40 16.87
N PHE A 193 6.08 16.78 17.07
CA PHE A 193 4.94 15.93 16.69
C PHE A 193 4.87 15.70 15.18
N ILE A 194 5.00 16.75 14.37
CA ILE A 194 4.93 16.66 12.90
C ILE A 194 6.15 15.92 12.34
N ASP A 195 7.37 16.43 12.60
CA ASP A 195 8.58 15.96 11.93
C ASP A 195 9.13 14.66 12.51
N SER A 196 8.77 14.32 13.75
CA SER A 196 9.21 13.08 14.40
C SER A 196 8.08 12.07 14.55
N VAL A 197 7.02 12.38 15.30
CA VAL A 197 5.99 11.38 15.64
C VAL A 197 5.19 10.94 14.42
N GLU A 198 4.52 11.88 13.75
CA GLU A 198 3.67 11.61 12.58
C GLU A 198 4.48 11.14 11.38
N LYS A 199 5.57 11.86 11.05
CA LYS A 199 6.42 11.50 9.91
C LYS A 199 7.00 10.10 10.03
N ASN A 200 7.39 9.64 11.22
CA ASN A 200 7.85 8.26 11.39
C ASN A 200 6.71 7.24 11.41
N PHE A 201 5.51 7.61 11.88
CA PHE A 201 4.34 6.74 11.73
C PHE A 201 3.98 6.55 10.25
N ASP A 202 4.01 7.61 9.44
CA ASP A 202 3.86 7.54 7.99
C ASP A 202 4.93 6.66 7.33
N LYS A 203 6.20 6.77 7.76
CA LYS A 203 7.26 5.87 7.32
C LYS A 203 6.95 4.42 7.65
N LEU A 204 6.43 4.13 8.84
CA LEU A 204 6.02 2.78 9.24
C LEU A 204 4.92 2.24 8.32
N ILE A 205 3.88 3.03 8.03
CA ILE A 205 2.81 2.61 7.11
C ILE A 205 3.37 2.29 5.72
N LYS A 206 4.21 3.19 5.16
CA LYS A 206 4.86 3.00 3.86
C LYS A 206 5.76 1.76 3.85
N PHE A 207 6.56 1.57 4.90
CA PHE A 207 7.43 0.42 5.07
C PHE A 207 6.63 -0.89 5.12
N THR A 208 5.52 -0.89 5.84
CA THR A 208 4.60 -2.05 5.97
C THR A 208 4.02 -2.44 4.61
N GLN A 209 3.62 -1.46 3.79
CA GLN A 209 3.13 -1.71 2.43
C GLN A 209 4.21 -2.30 1.50
N LEU A 210 5.46 -1.84 1.62
CA LEU A 210 6.58 -2.38 0.84
C LEU A 210 6.94 -3.80 1.30
N MET A 211 6.93 -4.04 2.60
CA MET A 211 7.14 -5.35 3.21
C MET A 211 6.09 -6.37 2.74
N GLU A 212 4.81 -6.00 2.71
CA GLU A 212 3.73 -6.84 2.15
C GLU A 212 4.02 -7.24 0.70
N GLN A 213 4.44 -6.28 -0.13
CA GLN A 213 4.77 -6.55 -1.54
C GLN A 213 5.96 -7.50 -1.70
N LEU A 214 7.00 -7.34 -0.88
CA LEU A 214 8.18 -8.19 -0.89
C LEU A 214 7.87 -9.61 -0.43
N LEU A 215 7.11 -9.76 0.66
CA LEU A 215 6.68 -11.06 1.19
C LEU A 215 5.81 -11.83 0.19
N LYS A 216 4.85 -11.15 -0.46
CA LYS A 216 4.01 -11.75 -1.53
C LYS A 216 4.83 -12.21 -2.73
N LYS A 217 5.94 -11.53 -3.03
CA LYS A 217 6.92 -11.91 -4.07
C LYS A 217 7.89 -13.02 -3.64
N GLY A 218 7.69 -13.62 -2.47
CA GLY A 218 8.50 -14.73 -1.97
C GLY A 218 9.83 -14.31 -1.33
N GLN A 219 9.98 -13.06 -0.91
CA GLN A 219 11.15 -12.63 -0.14
C GLN A 219 10.91 -12.84 1.34
N ASN A 220 11.87 -13.43 2.03
CA ASN A 220 11.97 -13.31 3.47
C ASN A 220 12.37 -11.87 3.82
N VAL A 221 11.74 -11.32 4.84
CA VAL A 221 12.04 -10.00 5.38
C VAL A 221 12.40 -10.18 6.84
N GLU A 222 13.59 -9.74 7.24
CA GLU A 222 13.98 -9.66 8.63
C GLU A 222 14.11 -8.21 9.05
N ILE A 223 13.45 -7.83 10.14
CA ILE A 223 13.57 -6.51 10.74
C ILE A 223 14.26 -6.61 12.10
N THR A 224 15.17 -5.69 12.38
CA THR A 224 15.80 -5.54 13.71
C THR A 224 15.20 -4.35 14.42
N ILE A 225 14.67 -4.58 15.61
CA ILE A 225 14.05 -3.55 16.45
C ILE A 225 14.90 -3.32 17.70
N LYS A 226 15.18 -2.05 17.99
CA LYS A 226 15.85 -1.61 19.22
C LYS A 226 14.88 -0.83 20.10
N GLY A 227 14.87 -1.12 21.40
CA GLY A 227 14.18 -0.29 22.39
C GLY A 227 15.10 0.81 22.93
N TYR A 228 14.55 1.97 23.26
CA TYR A 228 15.24 3.05 23.97
C TYR A 228 14.53 3.28 25.31
N ALA A 229 15.32 3.62 26.33
CA ALA A 229 14.85 3.85 27.69
C ALA A 229 15.01 5.32 28.08
N SER A 230 14.11 5.80 28.94
CA SER A 230 14.23 7.13 29.57
C SER A 230 14.78 6.96 31.00
N PRO A 231 15.57 7.91 31.54
CA PRO A 231 16.20 7.77 32.86
C PRO A 231 15.22 7.72 34.05
N LEU A 232 13.93 7.98 33.85
CA LEU A 232 12.95 8.13 34.94
C LEU A 232 12.66 6.84 35.75
N ASN A 233 12.96 5.66 35.20
CA ASN A 233 12.66 4.38 35.84
C ASN A 233 13.91 3.51 35.99
N SER A 234 13.82 2.48 36.84
CA SER A 234 14.89 1.49 36.98
C SER A 234 15.21 0.81 35.64
N ASN A 235 16.46 0.39 35.45
CA ASN A 235 16.90 -0.28 34.23
C ASN A 235 16.03 -1.51 33.89
N ALA A 236 15.73 -2.35 34.90
CA ALA A 236 14.88 -3.53 34.73
C ALA A 236 13.44 -3.19 34.29
N TYR A 237 12.86 -2.12 34.84
CA TYR A 237 11.52 -1.67 34.45
C TYR A 237 11.51 -1.16 33.01
N ASN A 238 12.49 -0.33 32.66
CA ASN A 238 12.63 0.21 31.31
C ASN A 238 12.80 -0.89 30.25
N VAL A 239 13.53 -1.96 30.57
CA VAL A 239 13.65 -3.15 29.70
C VAL A 239 12.27 -3.77 29.44
N ASN A 240 11.43 -3.93 30.47
CA ASN A 240 10.09 -4.50 30.30
C ASN A 240 9.15 -3.56 29.53
N LEU A 241 9.22 -2.26 29.81
CA LEU A 241 8.48 -1.24 29.04
C LEU A 241 8.88 -1.26 27.55
N SER A 242 10.17 -1.35 27.24
CA SER A 242 10.62 -1.47 25.86
C SER A 242 10.11 -2.77 25.20
N LYS A 243 10.04 -3.90 25.92
CA LYS A 243 9.41 -5.13 25.40
C LYS A 243 7.93 -4.92 25.08
N ARG A 244 7.17 -4.22 25.93
CA ARG A 244 5.76 -3.88 25.66
C ARG A 244 5.61 -3.01 24.42
N ARG A 245 6.47 -2.00 24.26
CA ARG A 245 6.49 -1.14 23.06
C ARG A 245 6.77 -1.93 21.79
N ILE A 246 7.75 -2.85 21.84
CA ILE A 246 8.02 -3.74 20.71
C ILE A 246 6.81 -4.65 20.44
N GLN A 247 6.15 -5.15 21.50
CA GLN A 247 4.96 -5.98 21.35
C GLN A 247 3.81 -5.21 20.68
N SER A 248 3.62 -3.92 20.95
CA SER A 248 2.58 -3.14 20.25
C SER A 248 2.86 -3.00 18.74
N LEU A 249 4.12 -2.90 18.34
CA LEU A 249 4.50 -2.94 16.92
C LEU A 249 4.24 -4.33 16.29
N VAL A 250 4.50 -5.42 17.03
CA VAL A 250 4.16 -6.78 16.57
C VAL A 250 2.64 -6.92 16.41
N ASN A 251 1.85 -6.43 17.36
CA ASN A 251 0.38 -6.44 17.26
C ASN A 251 -0.11 -5.63 16.06
N PHE A 252 0.52 -4.48 15.76
CA PHE A 252 0.22 -3.72 14.55
C PHE A 252 0.39 -4.54 13.27
N PHE A 253 1.46 -5.35 13.16
CA PHE A 253 1.61 -6.25 12.02
C PHE A 253 0.58 -7.40 12.04
N ASN A 254 0.25 -7.96 13.21
CA ASN A 254 -0.75 -9.03 13.31
C ASN A 254 -2.17 -8.57 12.95
N GLU A 255 -2.50 -7.29 13.15
CA GLU A 255 -3.82 -6.74 12.86
C GLU A 255 -3.91 -6.07 11.47
N TYR A 256 -2.76 -5.80 10.83
CA TYR A 256 -2.72 -5.15 9.52
C TYR A 256 -3.48 -5.95 8.46
N LYS A 257 -4.47 -5.30 7.81
CA LYS A 257 -5.34 -5.88 6.77
C LYS A 257 -5.87 -7.28 7.16
N ASP A 258 -6.56 -7.34 8.29
CA ASP A 258 -7.18 -8.57 8.81
C ASP A 258 -6.18 -9.72 8.96
N GLY A 259 -4.95 -9.39 9.36
CA GLY A 259 -3.91 -10.38 9.68
C GLY A 259 -3.15 -10.93 8.49
N VAL A 260 -2.97 -10.13 7.43
CA VAL A 260 -2.20 -10.54 6.24
C VAL A 260 -0.77 -11.01 6.57
N PHE A 261 -0.16 -10.52 7.65
CA PHE A 261 1.19 -10.91 8.06
C PHE A 261 1.26 -12.17 8.93
N ILE A 262 0.15 -12.63 9.50
CA ILE A 262 0.12 -13.78 10.42
C ILE A 262 0.77 -15.03 9.81
N PRO A 263 0.47 -15.43 8.56
CA PRO A 263 1.11 -16.59 7.94
C PRO A 263 2.63 -16.43 7.79
N TYR A 264 3.11 -15.22 7.50
CA TYR A 264 4.55 -14.95 7.31
C TYR A 264 5.30 -14.92 8.64
N ILE A 265 4.69 -14.39 9.70
CA ILE A 265 5.26 -14.37 11.05
C ILE A 265 5.34 -15.78 11.63
N ASN A 266 4.27 -16.57 11.44
CA ASN A 266 4.21 -17.95 11.94
C ASN A 266 4.96 -18.96 11.06
N GLY A 267 5.48 -18.53 9.90
CA GLY A 267 6.21 -19.40 8.97
C GLY A 267 5.34 -20.38 8.17
N ASN A 268 4.03 -20.09 8.05
CA ASN A 268 3.02 -20.89 7.38
C ASN A 268 2.49 -20.23 6.10
N SER A 269 3.23 -19.31 5.50
CA SER A 269 2.84 -18.65 4.24
C SER A 269 2.82 -19.66 3.08
N SER A 270 1.87 -19.50 2.16
CA SER A 270 1.70 -20.41 1.02
C SER A 270 2.87 -20.40 0.04
N ASN A 271 3.65 -19.32 0.01
CA ASN A 271 4.85 -19.17 -0.82
C ASN A 271 6.15 -19.44 -0.06
N GLY A 272 6.08 -19.85 1.21
CA GLY A 272 7.22 -20.20 2.05
C GLY A 272 8.02 -19.03 2.61
N SER A 273 7.70 -17.78 2.27
CA SER A 273 8.42 -16.61 2.77
C SER A 273 8.08 -16.28 4.23
N LYS A 274 9.02 -15.66 4.94
CA LYS A 274 8.90 -15.38 6.38
C LYS A 274 9.14 -13.92 6.71
N LEU A 275 8.39 -13.42 7.69
CA LEU A 275 8.67 -12.16 8.37
C LEU A 275 9.35 -12.48 9.71
N ILE A 276 10.62 -12.15 9.83
CA ILE A 276 11.44 -12.39 11.02
C ILE A 276 11.59 -11.08 11.78
N ILE A 277 11.29 -11.09 13.07
CA ILE A 277 11.38 -9.92 13.93
C ILE A 277 12.45 -10.18 14.99
N THR A 278 13.61 -9.56 14.80
CA THR A 278 14.77 -9.68 15.69
C THR A 278 14.81 -8.49 16.64
N ARG A 279 15.07 -8.76 17.92
CA ARG A 279 15.20 -7.74 18.98
C ARG A 279 16.67 -7.55 19.29
N GLU A 280 17.21 -6.34 19.14
CA GLU A 280 18.57 -6.04 19.58
C GLU A 280 18.64 -6.09 21.11
N ALA A 281 19.72 -6.66 21.66
CA ALA A 281 19.91 -6.76 23.11
C ALA A 281 19.83 -5.37 23.76
N PHE A 282 19.13 -5.28 24.89
CA PHE A 282 19.03 -4.05 25.67
C PHE A 282 20.36 -3.77 26.37
N GLY A 283 21.34 -3.21 25.66
CA GLY A 283 22.65 -2.87 26.22
C GLY A 283 22.58 -1.68 27.19
N GLU A 284 23.60 -1.51 28.02
CA GLU A 284 23.75 -0.43 29.03
C GLU A 284 23.81 1.00 28.41
N GLU A 285 23.75 1.12 27.09
CA GLU A 285 23.86 2.35 26.30
C GLU A 285 22.51 3.08 26.10
N MET A 286 21.52 2.91 26.98
CA MET A 286 20.17 3.46 26.79
C MET A 286 19.92 4.82 27.44
N VAL A 287 20.90 5.43 28.10
CA VAL A 287 20.69 6.72 28.78
C VAL A 287 21.47 7.82 28.07
N VAL A 288 20.75 8.67 27.33
CA VAL A 288 21.32 9.92 26.81
C VAL A 288 21.55 10.90 27.97
N LYS A 289 22.79 11.32 28.16
CA LYS A 289 23.15 12.34 29.17
C LYS A 289 22.54 13.68 28.76
N GLY A 290 21.69 14.28 29.62
CA GLY A 290 21.14 15.62 29.42
C GLY A 290 19.62 15.75 29.57
N VAL A 291 18.89 14.65 29.75
CA VAL A 291 17.44 14.67 30.05
C VAL A 291 17.22 14.65 31.56
N SER A 292 16.30 15.48 32.06
CA SER A 292 15.93 15.52 33.48
C SER A 292 15.31 14.20 33.94
N ASP A 293 15.83 13.64 35.03
CA ASP A 293 15.33 12.45 35.73
C ASP A 293 14.41 12.81 36.92
N ASN A 294 14.15 14.11 37.13
CA ASN A 294 13.34 14.59 38.24
C ASN A 294 11.85 14.32 38.02
N LEU A 295 11.32 13.32 38.75
CA LEU A 295 9.91 12.91 38.73
C LEU A 295 8.91 14.01 39.12
N TYR A 296 9.33 15.04 39.85
CA TYR A 296 8.46 16.14 40.29
C TYR A 296 8.42 17.30 39.29
N ASP A 297 9.36 17.34 38.34
CA ASP A 297 9.41 18.33 37.28
C ASP A 297 8.94 17.69 35.97
N VAL A 298 7.64 17.40 35.89
CA VAL A 298 7.02 16.76 34.72
C VAL A 298 7.19 17.59 33.45
N ARG A 299 7.26 18.93 33.57
CA ARG A 299 7.49 19.82 32.44
C ARG A 299 8.79 19.48 31.73
N ASN A 300 9.90 19.33 32.46
CA ASN A 300 11.19 19.01 31.86
C ASN A 300 11.39 17.49 31.67
N SER A 301 10.89 16.67 32.59
CA SER A 301 11.12 15.24 32.58
C SER A 301 10.17 14.46 31.69
N VAL A 302 9.00 14.98 31.31
CA VAL A 302 8.00 14.28 30.47
C VAL A 302 7.63 15.06 29.21
N TYR A 303 7.28 16.34 29.37
CA TYR A 303 6.68 17.14 28.31
C TYR A 303 7.70 17.94 27.48
N SER A 304 8.98 17.88 27.81
CA SER A 304 10.03 18.49 26.99
C SER A 304 10.27 17.69 25.71
N PRO A 305 10.60 18.34 24.57
CA PRO A 305 10.98 17.64 23.35
C PRO A 305 12.15 16.66 23.56
N ALA A 306 13.12 17.04 24.39
CA ALA A 306 14.26 16.19 24.73
C ALA A 306 13.82 14.90 25.45
N ALA A 307 12.95 15.01 26.46
CA ALA A 307 12.44 13.85 27.17
C ALA A 307 11.53 12.96 26.30
N ALA A 308 10.73 13.57 25.43
CA ALA A 308 9.86 12.87 24.49
C ALA A 308 10.68 12.08 23.43
N CYS A 309 11.80 12.65 22.97
CA CYS A 309 12.69 12.04 21.98
C CYS A 309 13.31 10.71 22.40
N GLU A 310 13.47 10.47 23.70
CA GLU A 310 14.06 9.24 24.26
C GLU A 310 13.05 8.09 24.39
N ARG A 311 11.75 8.39 24.36
CA ARG A 311 10.68 7.40 24.57
C ARG A 311 10.28 6.76 23.27
N LYS A 312 11.14 5.91 22.75
CA LYS A 312 10.92 5.28 21.46
C LYS A 312 11.37 3.83 21.40
N ILE A 313 10.87 3.14 20.38
CA ILE A 313 11.55 2.00 19.78
C ILE A 313 11.96 2.41 18.37
N ALA A 314 12.91 1.72 17.75
CA ALA A 314 13.21 1.96 16.34
C ALA A 314 13.39 0.66 15.59
N VAL A 315 12.86 0.61 14.37
CA VAL A 315 13.33 -0.34 13.36
C VAL A 315 14.66 0.21 12.85
N ILE A 316 15.76 -0.48 13.16
CA ILE A 316 17.12 -0.01 12.90
C ILE A 316 17.79 -0.70 11.70
N ALA A 317 17.28 -1.86 11.30
CA ALA A 317 17.77 -2.58 10.13
C ALA A 317 16.65 -3.41 9.49
N VAL A 318 16.78 -3.62 8.18
CA VAL A 318 16.01 -4.61 7.42
C VAL A 318 16.97 -5.41 6.55
N SER A 319 16.76 -6.73 6.47
CA SER A 319 17.48 -7.62 5.58
C SER A 319 16.49 -8.44 4.75
N PHE A 320 16.95 -8.93 3.59
CA PHE A 320 16.12 -9.66 2.64
C PHE A 320 16.85 -10.91 2.15
N SER A 321 16.14 -12.04 2.13
CA SER A 321 16.66 -13.30 1.57
C SER A 321 15.57 -14.04 0.80
N LYS A 322 15.96 -15.02 -0.01
CA LYS A 322 15.05 -15.98 -0.64
C LYS A 322 15.13 -17.30 0.09
#